data_AF-A0A534KD96-F1
#
_entry.id   AF-A0A534KD96-F1
#
_cell.length_a   1.000
_cell.length_b   1.000
_cell.length_c   1.000
_cell.angle_alpha   90.00
_cell.angle_beta   90.00
_cell.angle_gamma   90.00
#
_symmetry.space_group_name_H-M   'P 1'
#
loop_
_entity.id
_entity.type
_entity.pdbx_description
1 polymer ?
#
loop_
_entity_poly.entity_id
_entity_poly.type
_entity_poly.pdbx_seq_one_letter_code
_entity_poly.pdbx_strand_id
1 'polypeptide(L)'
;MAFLQMNPEEKFDIEAINAIDAPALVGETHGDKRVLREVLRTAEALLPRVRAETEDPLLVSAILRAKTFDWYQRSPSDPSWVGSMPLRWGGIFYESRVPGGRLSRKLSVRLTLLINQCVEASGAVAFLRAGVAGIFRGSAMMAKMVTFTLGSKRPRLTQQVAQAYLDDLASTARRGDAFLPLERLSDLARRNGSSEVSMTLADLFTHDAVNVLTVLDPRFHPGMSALTIRVVPPKNPDDAATYDLVQAGGGPARETRATETATTEPIPTSPWERTEMTKKDWLVVLKGLEKRKARLEAPPRENPRDRESYLGLRELLLTDASGRKAFMAVHWKGKPSGLTLLCQLLSDGNLVPEADTDGDYLEAELDHPDKGHPDRRAKDGQWNLGHGWTVVRERADGGVRTYRAESKSVD
;
A
#
# COMPACT_ATOMS: atom_id res chain seq x y z
N MET A 1 0.78 -27.22 -27.80
CA MET A 1 1.50 -26.29 -26.89
C MET A 1 0.49 -25.58 -25.99
N ALA A 2 0.60 -25.71 -24.66
CA ALA A 2 -0.33 -25.07 -23.72
C ALA A 2 -0.34 -23.53 -23.85
N PHE A 3 0.79 -22.92 -24.20
CA PHE A 3 0.90 -21.47 -24.40
C PHE A 3 -0.07 -20.92 -25.46
N LEU A 4 -0.23 -21.61 -26.59
CA LEU A 4 -1.11 -21.16 -27.69
C LEU A 4 -2.59 -21.22 -27.33
N GLN A 5 -2.96 -21.91 -26.25
CA GLN A 5 -4.34 -21.94 -25.76
C GLN A 5 -4.65 -20.79 -24.80
N MET A 6 -3.65 -19.99 -24.42
CA MET A 6 -3.81 -18.88 -23.49
C MET A 6 -4.44 -17.67 -24.20
N ASN A 7 -5.37 -17.04 -23.50
CA ASN A 7 -6.03 -15.80 -23.90
C ASN A 7 -6.04 -14.86 -22.68
N PRO A 8 -5.75 -13.55 -22.84
CA PRO A 8 -5.93 -12.55 -21.80
C PRO A 8 -7.26 -12.58 -21.02
N GLU A 9 -8.35 -13.07 -21.62
CA GLU A 9 -9.69 -12.99 -21.03
C GLU A 9 -10.08 -14.25 -20.23
N GLU A 10 -10.14 -15.43 -20.88
CA GLU A 10 -10.74 -16.64 -20.27
C GLU A 10 -9.73 -17.67 -19.75
N LYS A 11 -8.48 -17.63 -20.26
CA LYS A 11 -7.45 -18.66 -19.99
C LYS A 11 -6.12 -18.04 -19.55
N PHE A 12 -6.21 -16.91 -18.87
CA PHE A 12 -5.05 -16.22 -18.36
C PHE A 12 -4.57 -16.91 -17.07
N ASP A 13 -3.34 -17.41 -17.09
CA ASP A 13 -2.68 -18.00 -15.92
C ASP A 13 -1.25 -17.49 -15.85
N ILE A 14 -0.98 -16.60 -14.89
CA ILE A 14 0.33 -15.99 -14.71
C ILE A 14 1.43 -17.01 -14.38
N GLU A 15 1.12 -18.09 -13.67
CA GLU A 15 2.11 -19.12 -13.35
C GLU A 15 2.43 -19.97 -14.57
N ALA A 16 1.39 -20.36 -15.32
CA ALA A 16 1.59 -21.12 -16.54
C ALA A 16 2.40 -20.32 -17.57
N ILE A 17 2.17 -19.00 -17.67
CA ILE A 17 2.99 -18.11 -18.51
C ILE A 17 4.42 -18.02 -17.95
N ASN A 18 4.59 -17.90 -16.63
CA ASN A 18 5.93 -17.80 -16.02
C ASN A 18 6.77 -19.08 -16.18
N ALA A 19 6.13 -20.25 -16.26
CA ALA A 19 6.77 -21.54 -16.43
C ALA A 19 7.31 -21.79 -17.86
N ILE A 20 7.01 -20.92 -18.83
CA ILE A 20 7.39 -21.12 -20.23
C ILE A 20 8.89 -20.94 -20.43
N ASP A 21 9.52 -21.97 -20.97
CA ASP A 21 10.87 -21.87 -21.52
C ASP A 21 10.81 -21.25 -22.93
N ALA A 22 11.03 -19.93 -23.00
CA ALA A 22 10.96 -19.17 -24.25
C ALA A 22 11.94 -19.69 -25.33
N PRO A 23 13.22 -19.97 -25.02
CA PRO A 23 14.13 -20.63 -25.96
C PRO A 23 13.62 -21.99 -26.47
N ALA A 24 13.11 -22.86 -25.59
CA ALA A 24 12.56 -24.15 -26.00
C ALA A 24 11.34 -23.96 -26.90
N LEU A 25 10.44 -23.03 -26.54
CA LEU A 25 9.23 -22.73 -27.32
C LEU A 25 9.58 -22.28 -28.75
N VAL A 26 10.58 -21.42 -28.91
CA VAL A 26 11.05 -20.98 -30.24
C VAL A 26 11.74 -22.13 -30.97
N GLY A 27 12.55 -22.95 -30.29
CA GLY A 27 13.22 -24.11 -30.88
C GLY A 27 12.26 -25.21 -31.36
N GLU A 28 11.23 -25.52 -30.56
CA GLU A 28 10.17 -26.50 -30.86
C GLU A 28 9.32 -26.12 -32.06
N THR A 29 9.29 -24.84 -32.45
CA THR A 29 8.59 -24.43 -33.67
C THR A 29 9.25 -24.92 -34.96
N HIS A 30 10.45 -25.53 -34.91
CA HIS A 30 11.18 -26.11 -36.06
C HIS A 30 11.23 -25.20 -37.31
N GLY A 31 11.21 -23.87 -37.14
CA GLY A 31 11.19 -22.91 -38.26
C GLY A 31 9.85 -22.78 -38.98
N ASP A 32 8.75 -23.35 -38.45
CA ASP A 32 7.41 -23.11 -38.95
C ASP A 32 6.98 -21.67 -38.66
N LYS A 33 7.07 -20.84 -39.70
CA LYS A 33 6.70 -19.43 -39.66
C LYS A 33 5.25 -19.20 -39.26
N ARG A 34 4.33 -20.17 -39.42
CA ARG A 34 2.94 -20.03 -38.99
C ARG A 34 2.83 -20.15 -37.48
N VAL A 35 3.44 -21.19 -36.91
CA VAL A 35 3.47 -21.41 -35.46
C VAL A 35 4.21 -20.28 -34.74
N LEU A 36 5.35 -19.81 -35.27
CA LEU A 36 6.06 -18.65 -34.73
C LEU A 36 5.22 -17.37 -34.72
N ARG A 37 4.37 -17.18 -35.75
CA ARG A 37 3.44 -16.04 -35.80
C ARG A 37 2.32 -16.15 -34.77
N GLU A 38 1.83 -17.36 -34.52
CA GLU A 38 0.83 -17.60 -33.47
C GLU A 38 1.42 -17.38 -32.08
N VAL A 39 2.61 -17.92 -31.80
CA VAL A 39 3.36 -17.67 -30.56
C VAL A 39 3.56 -16.17 -30.35
N LEU A 40 3.95 -15.44 -31.39
CA LEU A 40 4.07 -13.98 -31.30
C LEU A 40 2.75 -13.32 -30.93
N ARG A 41 1.67 -13.59 -31.68
CA ARG A 41 0.36 -12.97 -31.43
C ARG A 41 -0.13 -13.23 -30.02
N THR A 42 0.05 -14.45 -29.52
CA THR A 42 -0.27 -14.81 -28.14
C THR A 42 0.58 -14.02 -27.14
N ALA A 43 1.90 -13.93 -27.35
CA ALA A 43 2.78 -13.16 -26.47
C ALA A 43 2.45 -11.66 -26.47
N GLU A 44 2.14 -11.08 -27.64
CA GLU A 44 1.71 -9.68 -27.78
C GLU A 44 0.37 -9.42 -27.08
N ALA A 45 -0.58 -10.34 -27.20
CA ALA A 45 -1.88 -10.23 -26.53
C ALA A 45 -1.76 -10.34 -25.00
N LEU A 46 -0.91 -11.23 -24.49
CA LEU A 46 -0.72 -11.45 -23.06
C LEU A 46 0.08 -10.33 -22.38
N LEU A 47 1.02 -9.67 -23.08
CA LEU A 47 1.95 -8.72 -22.48
C LEU A 47 1.27 -7.54 -21.75
N PRO A 48 0.25 -6.85 -22.30
CA PRO A 48 -0.44 -5.78 -21.59
C PRO A 48 -1.08 -6.26 -20.27
N ARG A 49 -1.71 -7.44 -20.29
CA ARG A 49 -2.34 -8.01 -19.10
C ARG A 49 -1.32 -8.42 -18.05
N VAL A 50 -0.23 -9.07 -18.45
CA VAL A 50 0.89 -9.40 -17.55
C VAL A 50 1.47 -8.14 -16.92
N ARG A 51 1.63 -7.05 -17.67
CA ARG A 51 2.09 -5.78 -17.09
C ARG A 51 1.11 -5.25 -16.07
N ALA A 52 -0.18 -5.15 -16.42
CA ALA A 52 -1.21 -4.71 -15.47
C ALA A 52 -1.14 -5.51 -14.15
N GLU A 53 -1.11 -6.84 -14.23
CA GLU A 53 -1.09 -7.71 -13.05
C GLU A 53 0.22 -7.67 -12.25
N THR A 54 1.35 -7.30 -12.87
CA THR A 54 2.67 -7.28 -12.20
C THR A 54 3.18 -5.88 -11.86
N GLU A 55 2.47 -4.83 -12.29
CA GLU A 55 2.84 -3.42 -12.10
C GLU A 55 1.82 -2.63 -11.28
N ASP A 56 0.53 -2.98 -11.34
CA ASP A 56 -0.51 -2.31 -10.54
C ASP A 56 -0.46 -2.80 -9.08
N PRO A 57 -0.24 -1.92 -8.08
CA PRO A 57 -0.18 -2.30 -6.67
C PRO A 57 -1.41 -3.08 -6.16
N LEU A 58 -2.61 -2.79 -6.67
CA LEU A 58 -3.84 -3.48 -6.26
C LEU A 58 -3.87 -4.92 -6.77
N LEU A 59 -3.50 -5.13 -8.04
CA LEU A 59 -3.45 -6.47 -8.64
C LEU A 59 -2.28 -7.28 -8.08
N VAL A 60 -1.13 -6.64 -7.87
CA VAL A 60 0.03 -7.24 -7.19
C VAL A 60 -0.38 -7.70 -5.79
N SER A 61 -1.06 -6.85 -5.00
CA SER A 61 -1.57 -7.23 -3.68
C SER A 61 -2.48 -8.46 -3.75
N ALA A 62 -3.45 -8.47 -4.68
CA ALA A 62 -4.37 -9.59 -4.84
C ALA A 62 -3.63 -10.90 -5.17
N ILE A 63 -2.64 -10.86 -6.06
CA ILE A 63 -1.82 -12.03 -6.40
C ILE A 63 -0.99 -12.47 -5.18
N LEU A 64 -0.34 -11.54 -4.47
CA LEU A 64 0.43 -11.89 -3.28
C LEU A 64 -0.43 -12.56 -2.21
N ARG A 65 -1.66 -12.06 -1.96
CA ARG A 65 -2.61 -12.70 -1.04
C ARG A 65 -2.99 -14.10 -1.52
N ALA A 66 -3.30 -14.27 -2.81
CA ALA A 66 -3.61 -15.58 -3.37
C ALA A 66 -2.43 -16.57 -3.22
N LYS A 67 -1.20 -16.14 -3.46
CA LYS A 67 0.01 -16.97 -3.26
C LYS A 67 0.31 -17.24 -1.80
N THR A 68 0.02 -16.30 -0.91
CA THR A 68 0.17 -16.50 0.54
C THR A 68 -0.84 -17.53 1.05
N PHE A 69 -2.07 -17.48 0.55
CA PHE A 69 -3.10 -18.48 0.85
C PHE A 69 -2.69 -19.86 0.35
N ASP A 70 -2.19 -19.92 -0.88
CA ASP A 70 -1.68 -21.14 -1.50
C ASP A 70 -0.51 -21.75 -0.70
N TRP A 71 0.44 -20.91 -0.27
CA TRP A 71 1.50 -21.28 0.66
C TRP A 71 0.95 -21.79 2.00
N TYR A 72 -0.01 -21.09 2.60
CA TYR A 72 -0.58 -21.46 3.89
C TYR A 72 -1.24 -22.85 3.86
N GLN A 73 -1.93 -23.17 2.76
CA GLN A 73 -2.66 -24.42 2.58
C GLN A 73 -1.78 -25.58 2.11
N ARG A 74 -0.98 -25.39 1.04
CA ARG A 74 -0.30 -26.50 0.37
C ARG A 74 1.11 -26.77 0.86
N SER A 75 1.83 -25.73 1.31
CA SER A 75 3.26 -25.89 1.65
C SER A 75 3.56 -26.87 2.79
N PRO A 76 2.72 -27.05 3.83
CA PRO A 76 2.99 -28.04 4.87
C PRO A 76 2.91 -29.49 4.37
N SER A 77 2.05 -29.74 3.37
CA SER A 77 1.77 -31.08 2.83
C SER A 77 2.58 -31.43 1.58
N ASP A 78 3.23 -30.45 0.95
CA ASP A 78 3.99 -30.63 -0.28
C ASP A 78 5.49 -30.81 0.01
N PRO A 79 6.02 -32.05 -0.03
CA PRO A 79 7.45 -32.30 0.22
C PRO A 79 8.35 -31.70 -0.86
N SER A 80 7.79 -31.38 -2.04
CA SER A 80 8.52 -30.79 -3.17
C SER A 80 8.47 -29.26 -3.18
N TRP A 81 7.81 -28.63 -2.22
CA TRP A 81 7.56 -27.18 -2.19
C TRP A 81 8.84 -26.36 -2.45
N VAL A 82 9.87 -26.60 -1.63
CA VAL A 82 11.13 -25.85 -1.66
C VAL A 82 11.92 -26.09 -2.96
N GLY A 83 11.73 -27.23 -3.61
CA GLY A 83 12.36 -27.54 -4.89
C GLY A 83 11.62 -26.96 -6.10
N SER A 84 10.29 -26.87 -6.03
CA SER A 84 9.43 -26.55 -7.17
C SER A 84 8.94 -25.10 -7.20
N MET A 85 8.48 -24.56 -6.07
CA MET A 85 7.86 -23.24 -6.01
C MET A 85 8.83 -22.11 -6.35
N PRO A 86 10.11 -22.11 -5.96
CA PRO A 86 11.04 -21.07 -6.37
C PRO A 86 11.19 -20.95 -7.89
N LEU A 87 11.09 -22.06 -8.62
CA LEU A 87 11.14 -22.07 -10.09
C LEU A 87 9.82 -21.57 -10.70
N ARG A 88 8.67 -21.87 -10.07
CA ARG A 88 7.34 -21.47 -10.55
C ARG A 88 7.02 -20.00 -10.27
N TRP A 89 7.50 -19.47 -9.14
CA TRP A 89 7.19 -18.12 -8.66
C TRP A 89 8.33 -17.11 -8.89
N GLY A 90 9.55 -17.60 -9.09
CA GLY A 90 10.71 -16.77 -9.38
C GLY A 90 10.53 -16.00 -10.69
N GLY A 91 10.68 -14.67 -10.63
CA GLY A 91 10.65 -13.83 -11.82
C GLY A 91 9.28 -13.27 -12.18
N ILE A 92 8.22 -13.49 -11.39
CA ILE A 92 6.88 -12.97 -11.70
C ILE A 92 6.87 -11.44 -11.71
N PHE A 93 7.29 -10.81 -10.60
CA PHE A 93 7.21 -9.36 -10.41
C PHE A 93 8.53 -8.65 -10.69
N TYR A 94 9.64 -9.27 -10.33
CA TYR A 94 10.99 -8.73 -10.49
C TYR A 94 12.01 -9.86 -10.70
N GLU A 95 13.25 -9.51 -11.00
CA GLU A 95 14.35 -10.46 -11.11
C GLU A 95 14.51 -11.27 -9.81
N SER A 96 14.58 -12.59 -9.93
CA SER A 96 14.71 -13.52 -8.80
C SER A 96 15.84 -14.51 -9.04
N ARG A 97 16.62 -14.78 -8.00
CA ARG A 97 17.61 -15.86 -8.01
C ARG A 97 16.95 -17.13 -7.50
N VAL A 98 16.71 -18.05 -8.41
CA VAL A 98 16.12 -19.36 -8.12
C VAL A 98 17.22 -20.36 -7.70
N PRO A 99 16.88 -21.46 -7.01
CA PRO A 99 17.83 -22.53 -6.66
C PRO A 99 18.65 -22.98 -7.88
N GLY A 100 19.94 -23.24 -7.68
CA GLY A 100 20.89 -23.52 -8.77
C GLY A 100 21.52 -22.27 -9.39
N GLY A 101 21.28 -21.07 -8.83
CA GLY A 101 21.98 -19.84 -9.22
C GLY A 101 21.48 -19.20 -10.52
N ARG A 102 20.47 -19.78 -11.16
CA ARG A 102 19.85 -19.21 -12.37
C ARG A 102 19.12 -17.92 -12.00
N LEU A 103 19.36 -16.86 -12.78
CA LEU A 103 18.60 -15.62 -12.67
C LEU A 103 17.33 -15.74 -13.51
N SER A 104 16.17 -15.76 -12.86
CA SER A 104 14.87 -15.60 -13.51
C SER A 104 14.60 -14.12 -13.69
N ARG A 105 14.60 -13.65 -14.95
CA ARG A 105 14.24 -12.27 -15.29
C ARG A 105 12.75 -12.04 -15.07
N LYS A 106 12.36 -10.79 -14.82
CA LYS A 106 10.96 -10.36 -14.72
C LYS A 106 10.13 -10.89 -15.90
N LEU A 107 8.92 -11.37 -15.65
CA LEU A 107 8.04 -12.01 -16.61
C LEU A 107 7.74 -11.14 -17.83
N SER A 108 7.39 -9.87 -17.63
CA SER A 108 7.13 -8.95 -18.73
C SER A 108 8.35 -8.71 -19.62
N VAL A 109 9.57 -8.78 -19.05
CA VAL A 109 10.83 -8.72 -19.80
C VAL A 109 11.02 -10.02 -20.59
N ARG A 110 10.78 -11.19 -19.99
CA ARG A 110 10.86 -12.49 -20.70
C ARG A 110 9.90 -12.57 -21.88
N LEU A 111 8.65 -12.08 -21.73
CA LEU A 111 7.69 -12.01 -22.84
C LEU A 111 8.14 -11.07 -23.95
N THR A 112 8.72 -9.92 -23.58
CA THR A 112 9.28 -8.98 -24.57
C THR A 112 10.44 -9.62 -25.34
N LEU A 113 11.30 -10.40 -24.66
CA LEU A 113 12.38 -11.14 -25.31
C LEU A 113 11.86 -12.26 -26.22
N LEU A 114 10.81 -12.99 -25.81
CA LEU A 114 10.16 -13.99 -26.64
C LEU A 114 9.61 -13.38 -27.94
N ILE A 115 8.95 -12.22 -27.83
CA ILE A 115 8.46 -11.45 -28.98
C ILE A 115 9.61 -11.16 -29.95
N ASN A 116 10.73 -10.62 -29.45
CA ASN A 116 11.89 -10.30 -30.27
C ASN A 116 12.48 -11.55 -30.94
N GLN A 117 12.62 -12.65 -30.19
CA GLN A 117 13.12 -13.93 -30.72
C GLN A 117 12.23 -14.49 -31.83
N CYS A 118 10.90 -14.38 -31.70
CA CYS A 118 9.96 -14.82 -32.74
C CYS A 118 10.09 -13.97 -34.02
N VAL A 119 10.30 -12.66 -33.87
CA VAL A 119 10.50 -11.73 -35.00
C VAL A 119 11.81 -12.03 -35.72
N GLU A 120 12.90 -12.23 -34.98
CA GLU A 120 14.22 -12.60 -35.52
C GLU A 120 14.14 -13.93 -36.27
N ALA A 121 13.55 -14.97 -35.67
CA ALA A 121 13.40 -16.29 -36.29
C ALA A 121 12.50 -16.29 -37.53
N SER A 122 11.50 -15.41 -37.60
CA SER A 122 10.56 -15.32 -38.74
C SER A 122 11.09 -14.49 -39.91
N GLY A 123 12.09 -13.63 -39.68
CA GLY A 123 12.62 -12.66 -40.63
C GLY A 123 11.79 -11.37 -40.69
N ALA A 124 12.41 -10.23 -40.29
CA ALA A 124 11.75 -8.93 -40.12
C ALA A 124 10.95 -8.43 -41.35
N VAL A 125 11.42 -8.74 -42.57
CA VAL A 125 10.81 -8.27 -43.83
C VAL A 125 9.53 -9.04 -44.19
N ALA A 126 9.44 -10.33 -43.86
CA ALA A 126 8.23 -11.13 -44.08
C ALA A 126 7.10 -10.73 -43.11
N PHE A 127 7.49 -10.21 -41.94
CA PHE A 127 6.58 -9.79 -40.87
C PHE A 127 5.85 -8.48 -41.18
N LEU A 128 6.58 -7.48 -41.69
CA LEU A 128 6.02 -6.19 -42.11
C LEU A 128 5.06 -6.32 -43.31
N ARG A 129 5.24 -7.33 -44.18
CA ARG A 129 4.32 -7.60 -45.30
C ARG A 129 3.04 -8.34 -44.90
N ALA A 130 3.02 -9.05 -43.77
CA ALA A 130 1.90 -9.89 -43.35
C ALA A 130 0.83 -9.14 -42.52
N GLY A 131 0.91 -7.82 -42.41
CA GLY A 131 -0.11 -7.01 -41.71
C GLY A 131 -0.19 -7.24 -40.20
N VAL A 132 0.83 -7.85 -39.59
CA VAL A 132 0.93 -8.00 -38.13
C VAL A 132 1.38 -6.65 -37.55
N ALA A 133 0.43 -5.72 -37.51
CA ALA A 133 0.59 -4.33 -37.09
C ALA A 133 -0.39 -3.99 -35.96
N GLY A 134 -0.55 -4.90 -34.99
CA GLY A 134 -1.52 -4.73 -33.92
C GLY A 134 -1.11 -3.73 -32.84
N ILE A 135 0.17 -3.65 -32.46
CA ILE A 135 0.59 -2.85 -31.28
C ILE A 135 1.90 -2.06 -31.49
N PHE A 136 2.77 -2.42 -32.44
CA PHE A 136 4.14 -1.87 -32.52
C PHE A 136 4.47 -1.04 -33.76
N ARG A 137 3.48 -0.41 -34.41
CA ARG A 137 3.75 0.59 -35.47
C ARG A 137 3.85 1.99 -34.85
N GLY A 138 5.00 2.30 -34.25
CA GLY A 138 5.30 3.65 -33.74
C GLY A 138 6.46 3.65 -32.74
N SER A 139 7.66 3.91 -33.23
CA SER A 139 8.92 3.98 -32.47
C SER A 139 8.99 5.05 -31.37
N ALA A 140 7.90 5.77 -31.08
CA ALA A 140 7.78 6.61 -29.89
C ALA A 140 7.44 5.80 -28.62
N MET A 141 6.75 4.65 -28.74
CA MET A 141 6.40 3.81 -27.59
C MET A 141 7.55 2.91 -27.12
N MET A 142 8.50 2.58 -28.00
CA MET A 142 9.77 1.92 -27.62
C MET A 142 10.68 2.87 -26.83
N ALA A 143 10.83 4.12 -27.30
CA ALA A 143 11.55 5.15 -26.55
C ALA A 143 10.86 5.48 -25.23
N LYS A 144 9.51 5.57 -25.23
CA LYS A 144 8.70 5.69 -24.00
C LYS A 144 8.74 4.44 -23.12
N MET A 145 8.89 3.22 -23.66
CA MET A 145 8.99 1.97 -22.87
C MET A 145 10.32 1.87 -22.15
N VAL A 146 11.43 2.25 -22.80
CA VAL A 146 12.74 2.32 -22.13
C VAL A 146 12.73 3.45 -21.09
N THR A 147 12.02 4.56 -21.34
CA THR A 147 11.83 5.61 -20.30
C THR A 147 10.79 5.24 -19.23
N PHE A 148 9.82 4.36 -19.49
CA PHE A 148 8.87 3.85 -18.47
C PHE A 148 9.53 2.81 -17.57
N THR A 149 10.51 2.04 -18.08
CA THR A 149 11.40 1.22 -17.23
C THR A 149 12.30 2.05 -16.30
N LEU A 150 12.34 3.38 -16.51
CA LEU A 150 13.06 4.36 -15.71
C LEU A 150 12.11 5.39 -15.05
N GLY A 151 10.78 5.20 -15.16
CA GLY A 151 9.76 6.15 -14.74
C GLY A 151 9.30 5.94 -13.30
N SER A 152 9.78 6.83 -12.41
CA SER A 152 9.57 6.85 -10.96
C SER A 152 10.17 5.67 -10.18
N LYS A 153 10.88 5.94 -9.08
CA LYS A 153 11.54 4.91 -8.26
C LYS A 153 10.53 3.93 -7.61
N ARG A 154 9.27 4.34 -7.41
CA ARG A 154 8.26 3.59 -6.65
C ARG A 154 7.72 2.32 -7.34
N PRO A 155 7.26 2.32 -8.61
CA PRO A 155 6.80 1.11 -9.29
C PRO A 155 7.85 -0.01 -9.35
N ARG A 156 9.13 0.38 -9.45
CA ARG A 156 10.25 -0.57 -9.41
C ARG A 156 10.45 -1.17 -8.01
N LEU A 157 10.28 -0.38 -6.95
CA LEU A 157 10.40 -0.86 -5.58
C LEU A 157 9.23 -1.79 -5.21
N THR A 158 7.99 -1.48 -5.62
CA THR A 158 6.82 -2.35 -5.43
C THR A 158 7.07 -3.75 -5.98
N GLN A 159 7.62 -3.85 -7.18
CA GLN A 159 7.97 -5.12 -7.81
C GLN A 159 9.07 -5.87 -7.06
N GLN A 160 10.12 -5.17 -6.62
CA GLN A 160 11.20 -5.78 -5.85
C GLN A 160 10.69 -6.32 -4.51
N VAL A 161 9.85 -5.55 -3.81
CA VAL A 161 9.21 -5.96 -2.54
C VAL A 161 8.31 -7.16 -2.76
N ALA A 162 7.45 -7.12 -3.78
CA ALA A 162 6.55 -8.22 -4.12
C ALA A 162 7.32 -9.50 -4.47
N GLN A 163 8.39 -9.40 -5.28
CA GLN A 163 9.21 -10.56 -5.62
C GLN A 163 9.99 -11.10 -4.41
N ALA A 164 10.57 -10.22 -3.58
CA ALA A 164 11.31 -10.64 -2.39
C ALA A 164 10.41 -11.40 -1.41
N TYR A 165 9.22 -10.86 -1.15
CA TYR A 165 8.19 -11.53 -0.33
C TYR A 165 7.80 -12.89 -0.91
N LEU A 166 7.55 -12.95 -2.23
CA LEU A 166 7.17 -14.20 -2.89
C LEU A 166 8.29 -15.25 -2.89
N ASP A 167 9.54 -14.82 -3.04
CA ASP A 167 10.72 -15.69 -2.97
C ASP A 167 10.90 -16.28 -1.55
N ASP A 168 10.67 -15.49 -0.50
CA ASP A 168 10.71 -15.95 0.89
C ASP A 168 9.64 -17.05 1.13
N LEU A 169 8.40 -16.86 0.65
CA LEU A 169 7.34 -17.89 0.70
C LEU A 169 7.68 -19.14 -0.12
N ALA A 170 8.23 -18.96 -1.32
CA ALA A 170 8.57 -20.08 -2.21
C ALA A 170 9.69 -20.95 -1.63
N SER A 171 10.67 -20.30 -0.97
CA SER A 171 11.87 -20.97 -0.46
C SER A 171 11.66 -21.69 0.87
N THR A 172 10.60 -21.37 1.61
CA THR A 172 10.38 -21.94 2.94
C THR A 172 8.96 -22.47 3.09
N ALA A 173 8.82 -23.78 3.26
CA ALA A 173 7.53 -24.39 3.58
C ALA A 173 7.08 -24.01 5.00
N ARG A 174 5.77 -23.79 5.17
CA ARG A 174 5.17 -23.49 6.48
C ARG A 174 5.35 -24.66 7.44
N ARG A 175 5.69 -24.35 8.70
CA ARG A 175 5.84 -25.34 9.78
C ARG A 175 4.91 -25.00 10.94
N GLY A 176 3.67 -25.50 10.88
CA GLY A 176 2.66 -25.22 11.90
C GLY A 176 2.44 -23.71 12.09
N ASP A 177 2.50 -23.26 13.35
CA ASP A 177 2.34 -21.85 13.72
C ASP A 177 3.68 -21.10 13.88
N ALA A 178 4.80 -21.69 13.44
CA ALA A 178 6.09 -21.03 13.50
C ALA A 178 6.11 -19.78 12.61
N PHE A 179 6.78 -18.73 13.08
CA PHE A 179 7.00 -17.54 12.26
C PHE A 179 7.96 -17.85 11.11
N LEU A 180 7.75 -17.20 9.98
CA LEU A 180 8.63 -17.25 8.82
C LEU A 180 9.43 -15.94 8.74
N PRO A 181 10.77 -15.96 8.93
CA PRO A 181 11.59 -14.79 8.67
C PRO A 181 11.59 -14.48 7.16
N LEU A 182 11.29 -13.23 6.81
CA LEU A 182 11.32 -12.74 5.43
C LEU A 182 12.71 -12.15 5.16
N GLU A 183 13.68 -13.05 4.96
CA GLU A 183 15.10 -12.71 4.85
C GLU A 183 15.39 -11.83 3.63
N ARG A 184 14.81 -12.15 2.46
CA ARG A 184 15.03 -11.38 1.23
C ARG A 184 14.39 -10.01 1.32
N LEU A 185 13.23 -9.90 1.96
CA LEU A 185 12.60 -8.62 2.24
C LEU A 185 13.46 -7.77 3.20
N SER A 186 14.03 -8.39 4.22
CA SER A 186 14.95 -7.74 5.17
C SER A 186 16.26 -7.31 4.49
N ASP A 187 16.81 -8.12 3.58
CA ASP A 187 17.93 -7.75 2.71
C ASP A 187 17.60 -6.56 1.81
N LEU A 188 16.37 -6.52 1.28
CA LEU A 188 15.92 -5.41 0.45
C LEU A 188 15.84 -4.11 1.26
N ALA A 189 15.37 -4.18 2.51
CA ALA A 189 15.36 -3.05 3.43
C ALA A 189 16.78 -2.56 3.79
N ARG A 190 17.75 -3.48 3.92
CA ARG A 190 19.18 -3.10 4.08
C ARG A 190 19.71 -2.29 2.90
N ARG A 191 19.27 -2.61 1.67
CA ARG A 191 19.80 -1.99 0.44
C ARG A 191 19.08 -0.70 0.06
N ASN A 192 17.77 -0.66 0.19
CA ASN A 192 16.92 0.45 -0.26
C ASN A 192 16.40 1.34 0.88
N GLY A 193 16.59 0.92 2.13
CA GLY A 193 16.10 1.62 3.32
C GLY A 193 14.79 1.03 3.86
N SER A 194 14.79 0.74 5.16
CA SER A 194 13.64 0.16 5.87
C SER A 194 12.36 0.98 5.74
N SER A 195 12.48 2.32 5.74
CA SER A 195 11.30 3.19 5.60
C SER A 195 10.63 3.02 4.24
N GLU A 196 11.39 2.92 3.15
CA GLU A 196 10.82 2.80 1.80
C GLU A 196 10.16 1.44 1.60
N VAL A 197 10.80 0.37 2.10
CA VAL A 197 10.26 -0.99 2.05
C VAL A 197 8.99 -1.11 2.88
N SER A 198 8.97 -0.57 4.12
CA SER A 198 7.78 -0.60 4.97
C SER A 198 6.62 0.22 4.38
N MET A 199 6.89 1.39 3.78
CA MET A 199 5.86 2.16 3.06
C MET A 199 5.33 1.40 1.85
N THR A 200 6.19 0.69 1.12
CA THR A 200 5.76 -0.10 -0.04
C THR A 200 4.91 -1.30 0.37
N LEU A 201 5.28 -1.99 1.45
CA LEU A 201 4.48 -3.08 2.02
C LEU A 201 3.12 -2.58 2.52
N ALA A 202 3.07 -1.36 3.06
CA ALA A 202 1.84 -0.70 3.48
C ALA A 202 0.89 -0.35 2.33
N ASP A 203 1.43 -0.09 1.14
CA ASP A 203 0.63 0.11 -0.06
C ASP A 203 0.09 -1.23 -0.61
N LEU A 204 0.80 -2.33 -0.35
CA LEU A 204 0.41 -3.68 -0.78
C LEU A 204 -0.52 -4.39 0.21
N PHE A 205 -0.39 -4.14 1.52
CA PHE A 205 -1.13 -4.87 2.56
C PHE A 205 -1.83 -3.94 3.53
N THR A 206 -2.92 -4.42 4.12
CA THR A 206 -3.74 -3.63 5.05
C THR A 206 -3.03 -3.45 6.38
N HIS A 207 -2.89 -2.20 6.84
CA HIS A 207 -2.39 -1.90 8.18
C HIS A 207 -3.43 -2.27 9.24
N ASP A 208 -3.02 -3.09 10.21
CA ASP A 208 -3.87 -3.50 11.33
C ASP A 208 -3.43 -2.81 12.62
N ALA A 209 -2.12 -2.75 12.87
CA ALA A 209 -1.53 -2.05 14.01
C ALA A 209 -0.16 -1.47 13.65
N VAL A 210 0.44 -0.70 14.56
CA VAL A 210 1.80 -0.18 14.39
C VAL A 210 2.75 -1.35 14.13
N ASN A 211 3.49 -1.31 13.02
CA ASN A 211 4.42 -2.35 12.59
C ASN A 211 3.79 -3.72 12.28
N VAL A 212 2.47 -3.79 12.08
CA VAL A 212 1.77 -5.04 11.74
C VAL A 212 0.90 -4.83 10.50
N LEU A 213 1.18 -5.60 9.45
CA LEU A 213 0.47 -5.57 8.18
C LEU A 213 -0.28 -6.88 7.99
N THR A 214 -1.60 -6.85 7.88
CA THR A 214 -2.42 -8.04 7.64
C THR A 214 -2.37 -8.42 6.16
N VAL A 215 -1.93 -9.65 5.90
CA VAL A 215 -1.84 -10.24 4.57
C VAL A 215 -3.09 -11.08 4.30
N LEU A 216 -3.39 -12.04 5.18
CA LEU A 216 -4.61 -12.84 5.12
C LEU A 216 -5.44 -12.59 6.38
N ASP A 217 -6.70 -12.22 6.16
CA ASP A 217 -7.67 -11.96 7.22
C ASP A 217 -8.67 -13.13 7.28
N PRO A 218 -8.87 -13.76 8.46
CA PRO A 218 -9.80 -14.87 8.67
C PRO A 218 -11.23 -14.59 8.22
N ARG A 219 -11.65 -13.32 8.19
CA ARG A 219 -12.99 -12.91 7.76
C ARG A 219 -13.31 -13.34 6.33
N PHE A 220 -12.31 -13.35 5.45
CA PHE A 220 -12.47 -13.76 4.05
C PHE A 220 -12.15 -15.24 3.83
N HIS A 221 -11.82 -15.94 4.91
CA HIS A 221 -11.04 -17.16 4.90
C HIS A 221 -11.36 -18.03 6.13
N PRO A 222 -12.60 -18.56 6.22
CA PRO A 222 -13.07 -19.25 7.42
C PRO A 222 -12.19 -20.46 7.75
N GLY A 223 -11.84 -20.63 9.03
CA GLY A 223 -11.03 -21.75 9.50
C GLY A 223 -9.50 -21.55 9.42
N MET A 224 -9.03 -20.36 9.04
CA MET A 224 -7.61 -20.01 9.08
C MET A 224 -7.31 -18.94 10.12
N SER A 225 -6.11 -18.97 10.68
CA SER A 225 -5.61 -17.88 11.53
C SER A 225 -5.17 -16.69 10.68
N ALA A 226 -5.21 -15.49 11.25
CA ALA A 226 -4.73 -14.31 10.55
C ALA A 226 -3.23 -14.41 10.30
N LEU A 227 -2.80 -14.05 9.10
CA LEU A 227 -1.38 -13.94 8.77
C LEU A 227 -1.01 -12.48 8.65
N THR A 228 -0.03 -12.06 9.44
CA THR A 228 0.43 -10.69 9.48
C THR A 228 1.94 -10.61 9.31
N ILE A 229 2.42 -9.59 8.62
CA ILE A 229 3.84 -9.24 8.57
C ILE A 229 4.10 -8.33 9.77
N ARG A 230 4.94 -8.81 10.68
CA ARG A 230 5.48 -8.04 11.80
C ARG A 230 6.78 -7.38 11.37
N VAL A 231 6.82 -6.05 11.42
CA VAL A 231 8.02 -5.25 11.19
C VAL A 231 8.75 -5.09 12.51
N VAL A 232 9.93 -5.66 12.64
CA VAL A 232 10.78 -5.51 13.81
C VAL A 232 11.73 -4.35 13.55
N PRO A 233 11.56 -3.20 14.25
CA PRO A 233 12.44 -2.05 14.04
C PRO A 233 13.87 -2.39 14.46
N PRO A 234 14.87 -1.79 13.80
CA PRO A 234 16.27 -2.02 14.14
C PRO A 234 16.59 -1.51 15.55
N LYS A 235 17.47 -2.21 16.26
CA LYS A 235 17.93 -1.80 17.60
C LYS A 235 18.91 -0.63 17.54
N ASN A 236 19.70 -0.55 16.48
CA ASN A 236 20.64 0.53 16.21
C ASN A 236 20.18 1.34 15.00
N PRO A 237 20.48 2.65 14.93
CA PRO A 237 20.08 3.50 13.81
C PRO A 237 20.73 3.07 12.47
N ASP A 238 21.85 2.36 12.50
CA ASP A 238 22.56 1.86 11.32
C ASP A 238 22.06 0.49 10.83
N ASP A 239 21.25 -0.21 11.63
CA ASP A 239 20.70 -1.51 11.27
C ASP A 239 19.39 -1.35 10.48
N ALA A 240 19.08 -2.32 9.61
CA ALA A 240 17.80 -2.36 8.90
C ALA A 240 16.73 -3.09 9.72
N ALA A 241 15.46 -2.76 9.45
CA ALA A 241 14.33 -3.50 10.01
C ALA A 241 14.33 -4.94 9.49
N THR A 242 13.87 -5.87 10.33
CA THR A 242 13.61 -7.24 9.92
C THR A 242 12.12 -7.48 9.83
N TYR A 243 11.71 -8.39 8.95
CA TYR A 243 10.31 -8.66 8.68
C TYR A 243 10.03 -10.13 8.94
N ASP A 244 9.00 -10.41 9.74
CA ASP A 244 8.56 -11.78 10.03
C ASP A 244 7.10 -11.94 9.61
N LEU A 245 6.77 -13.03 8.93
CA LEU A 245 5.39 -13.44 8.72
C LEU A 245 4.94 -14.30 9.91
N VAL A 246 3.95 -13.84 10.67
CA VAL A 246 3.46 -14.47 11.89
C VAL A 246 1.98 -14.82 11.76
N GLN A 247 1.58 -15.88 12.46
CA GLN A 247 0.19 -16.31 12.58
C GLN A 247 -0.37 -15.78 13.90
N ALA A 248 -1.48 -15.04 13.86
CA ALA A 248 -2.13 -14.54 15.07
C ALA A 248 -2.68 -15.72 15.87
N GLY A 249 -2.06 -16.01 17.02
CA GLY A 249 -2.50 -17.06 17.96
C GLY A 249 -1.48 -18.16 18.29
N GLY A 250 -0.32 -18.25 17.61
CA GLY A 250 0.74 -19.21 17.94
C GLY A 250 1.99 -18.53 18.50
N GLY A 251 2.31 -18.74 19.79
CA GLY A 251 3.40 -18.07 20.54
C GLY A 251 4.82 -18.56 20.23
N PRO A 252 5.85 -18.30 21.09
CA PRO A 252 5.94 -17.34 22.19
C PRO A 252 6.72 -16.07 21.80
N ALA A 253 6.53 -15.01 22.58
CA ALA A 253 7.46 -13.88 22.61
C ALA A 253 8.83 -14.40 23.02
N ARG A 254 9.86 -14.09 22.22
CA ARG A 254 11.26 -14.33 22.58
C ARG A 254 11.49 -13.85 24.01
N GLU A 255 11.75 -14.78 24.93
CA GLU A 255 12.28 -14.49 26.27
C GLU A 255 13.63 -13.81 26.09
N THR A 256 13.61 -12.48 25.98
CA THR A 256 14.73 -11.68 26.44
C THR A 256 14.77 -11.86 27.95
N ARG A 257 15.66 -12.76 28.41
CA ARG A 257 16.19 -12.73 29.77
C ARG A 257 16.58 -11.29 30.07
N ALA A 258 15.71 -10.60 30.79
CA ALA A 258 15.99 -9.31 31.40
C ALA A 258 16.81 -9.60 32.67
N THR A 259 18.13 -9.58 32.53
CA THR A 259 18.95 -8.99 33.58
C THR A 259 19.22 -7.57 33.13
N GLU A 260 18.45 -6.63 33.69
CA GLU A 260 19.02 -5.47 34.37
C GLU A 260 17.88 -4.50 34.72
N THR A 261 17.79 -4.26 36.03
CA THR A 261 17.02 -3.22 36.68
C THR A 261 17.33 -1.86 36.07
N ALA A 262 16.37 -1.27 35.37
CA ALA A 262 16.33 0.16 35.13
C ALA A 262 14.88 0.62 35.15
N THR A 263 14.62 1.58 36.03
CA THR A 263 13.36 2.28 36.31
C THR A 263 12.50 2.50 35.07
N THR A 264 11.31 1.91 35.09
CA THR A 264 10.28 2.04 34.06
C THR A 264 9.68 3.45 34.09
N GLU A 265 10.05 4.30 33.13
CA GLU A 265 9.14 5.37 32.69
C GLU A 265 8.11 4.74 31.73
N PRO A 266 6.81 5.00 31.91
CA PRO A 266 5.78 4.39 31.08
C PRO A 266 5.85 4.91 29.64
N ILE A 267 5.94 3.98 28.69
CA ILE A 267 5.79 4.21 27.25
C ILE A 267 4.45 4.94 27.02
N PRO A 268 4.40 6.08 26.30
CA PRO A 268 3.13 6.77 26.10
C PRO A 268 2.26 6.00 25.11
N THR A 269 1.20 5.36 25.61
CA THR A 269 0.06 4.85 24.83
C THR A 269 -0.44 5.95 23.90
N SER A 270 -0.73 5.58 22.63
CA SER A 270 -1.12 6.52 21.59
C SER A 270 -2.23 7.45 22.08
N PRO A 271 -2.18 8.76 21.81
CA PRO A 271 -3.22 9.69 22.25
C PRO A 271 -4.63 9.28 21.79
N TRP A 272 -4.72 8.54 20.68
CA TRP A 272 -5.97 8.06 20.08
C TRP A 272 -6.59 6.83 20.76
N GLU A 273 -5.84 6.15 21.62
CA GLU A 273 -6.24 4.92 22.31
C GLU A 273 -6.67 5.19 23.77
N ARG A 274 -6.54 6.43 24.24
CA ARG A 274 -6.93 6.80 25.59
C ARG A 274 -8.43 7.10 25.64
N THR A 275 -9.14 6.37 26.48
CA THR A 275 -10.59 6.48 26.72
C THR A 275 -10.99 7.70 27.56
N GLU A 276 -10.05 8.47 28.13
CA GLU A 276 -10.37 9.65 28.96
C GLU A 276 -9.51 10.88 28.57
N MET A 277 -9.34 11.12 27.28
CA MET A 277 -8.50 12.24 26.83
C MET A 277 -9.24 13.59 26.93
N THR A 278 -8.89 14.41 27.91
CA THR A 278 -9.50 15.74 28.08
C THR A 278 -8.84 16.82 27.21
N LYS A 279 -9.48 18.00 27.10
CA LYS A 279 -8.89 19.17 26.41
C LYS A 279 -7.53 19.59 26.99
N LYS A 280 -7.35 19.46 28.31
CA LYS A 280 -6.09 19.79 28.98
C LYS A 280 -4.99 18.80 28.59
N ASP A 281 -5.32 17.52 28.51
CA ASP A 281 -4.39 16.46 28.12
C ASP A 281 -3.93 16.64 26.68
N TRP A 282 -4.85 16.96 25.77
CA TRP A 282 -4.52 17.30 24.39
C TRP A 282 -3.58 18.50 24.27
N LEU A 283 -3.81 19.55 25.04
CA LEU A 283 -2.93 20.73 25.02
C LEU A 283 -1.51 20.38 25.50
N VAL A 284 -1.39 19.54 26.55
CA VAL A 284 -0.09 19.05 27.04
C VAL A 284 0.61 18.18 25.99
N VAL A 285 -0.13 17.28 25.33
CA VAL A 285 0.40 16.44 24.25
C VAL A 285 0.91 17.28 23.09
N LEU A 286 0.11 18.24 22.59
CA LEU A 286 0.48 19.08 21.45
C LEU A 286 1.72 19.94 21.76
N LYS A 287 1.74 20.64 22.90
CA LYS A 287 2.91 21.45 23.32
C LYS A 287 4.16 20.58 23.55
N GLY A 288 3.97 19.39 24.13
CA GLY A 288 5.06 18.44 24.35
C GLY A 288 5.63 17.85 23.06
N LEU A 289 4.82 17.69 22.02
CA LEU A 289 5.25 17.25 20.69
C LEU A 289 5.91 18.37 19.90
N GLU A 290 5.39 19.59 19.98
CA GLU A 290 6.00 20.79 19.41
C GLU A 290 7.42 20.98 19.96
N LYS A 291 7.59 20.97 21.29
CA LYS A 291 8.90 21.12 21.95
C LYS A 291 9.90 20.04 21.53
N ARG A 292 9.45 18.80 21.36
CA ARG A 292 10.29 17.65 20.96
C ARG A 292 10.44 17.50 19.44
N LYS A 293 9.78 18.36 18.65
CA LYS A 293 9.67 18.24 17.17
C LYS A 293 9.25 16.83 16.71
N ALA A 294 8.47 16.13 17.54
CA ALA A 294 8.01 14.78 17.27
C ALA A 294 6.71 14.82 16.45
N ARG A 295 6.47 13.77 15.66
CA ARG A 295 5.28 13.69 14.79
C ARG A 295 4.11 13.02 15.51
N LEU A 296 2.96 13.69 15.55
CA LEU A 296 1.69 13.10 16.00
C LEU A 296 1.12 12.17 14.93
N GLU A 297 0.61 11.03 15.34
CA GLU A 297 -0.01 10.05 14.45
C GLU A 297 -1.35 10.57 13.91
N ALA A 298 -1.74 10.11 12.72
CA ALA A 298 -3.03 10.46 12.15
C ALA A 298 -4.16 9.88 13.02
N PRO A 299 -5.35 10.51 13.07
CA PRO A 299 -6.50 9.87 13.67
C PRO A 299 -6.82 8.54 12.95
N PRO A 300 -7.34 7.53 13.67
CA PRO A 300 -7.72 6.24 13.11
C PRO A 300 -8.66 6.35 11.91
N ARG A 301 -8.51 5.48 10.90
CA ARG A 301 -9.30 5.56 9.65
C ARG A 301 -10.77 5.17 9.83
N GLU A 302 -11.08 4.32 10.80
CA GLU A 302 -12.45 3.90 11.12
C GLU A 302 -13.10 4.85 12.11
N ASN A 303 -14.17 5.52 11.67
CA ASN A 303 -15.01 6.44 12.44
C ASN A 303 -14.23 7.32 13.45
N PRO A 304 -13.22 8.08 12.98
CA PRO A 304 -12.40 8.90 13.89
C PRO A 304 -13.23 9.89 14.69
N ARG A 305 -14.31 10.40 14.11
CA ARG A 305 -15.10 11.49 14.69
C ARG A 305 -16.03 11.05 15.83
N ASP A 306 -16.34 9.76 15.89
CA ASP A 306 -17.17 9.18 16.96
C ASP A 306 -16.34 8.84 18.22
N ARG A 307 -15.00 8.91 18.13
CA ARG A 307 -14.10 8.61 19.26
C ARG A 307 -14.00 9.77 20.23
N GLU A 308 -14.06 9.48 21.51
CA GLU A 308 -13.95 10.47 22.59
C GLU A 308 -12.64 11.28 22.52
N SER A 309 -11.52 10.64 22.16
CA SER A 309 -10.24 11.33 21.97
C SER A 309 -10.30 12.39 20.86
N TYR A 310 -11.03 12.12 19.77
CA TYR A 310 -11.19 13.06 18.67
C TYR A 310 -12.14 14.19 19.05
N LEU A 311 -13.23 13.87 19.76
CA LEU A 311 -14.15 14.86 20.31
C LEU A 311 -13.43 15.80 21.29
N GLY A 312 -12.58 15.27 22.17
CA GLY A 312 -11.78 16.06 23.10
C GLY A 312 -10.77 16.99 22.40
N LEU A 313 -10.19 16.55 21.29
CA LEU A 313 -9.32 17.40 20.46
C LEU A 313 -10.14 18.50 19.79
N ARG A 314 -11.26 18.16 19.17
CA ARG A 314 -12.14 19.13 18.50
C ARG A 314 -12.67 20.18 19.48
N GLU A 315 -13.07 19.76 20.67
CA GLU A 315 -13.51 20.64 21.77
C GLU A 315 -12.41 21.63 22.17
N LEU A 316 -11.15 21.17 22.27
CA LEU A 316 -10.00 22.05 22.49
C LEU A 316 -9.88 23.10 21.37
N LEU A 317 -10.04 22.71 20.11
CA LEU A 317 -9.92 23.62 18.97
C LEU A 317 -11.04 24.67 18.93
N LEU A 318 -12.26 24.31 19.34
CA LEU A 318 -13.39 25.23 19.43
C LEU A 318 -13.22 26.24 20.58
N THR A 319 -12.65 25.80 21.71
CA THR A 319 -12.64 26.58 22.96
C THR A 319 -11.35 27.33 23.25
N ASP A 320 -10.19 26.90 22.74
CA ASP A 320 -8.87 27.46 23.11
C ASP A 320 -8.02 27.88 21.90
N ALA A 321 -7.73 29.18 21.81
CA ALA A 321 -6.85 29.74 20.79
C ALA A 321 -5.40 29.21 20.90
N SER A 322 -4.89 28.96 22.11
CA SER A 322 -3.58 28.34 22.31
C SER A 322 -3.57 26.89 21.81
N GLY A 323 -4.71 26.19 21.90
CA GLY A 323 -4.89 24.84 21.37
C GLY A 323 -4.83 24.82 19.85
N ARG A 324 -5.53 25.76 19.18
CA ARG A 324 -5.46 25.94 17.71
C ARG A 324 -4.04 26.21 17.22
N LYS A 325 -3.32 27.12 17.90
CA LYS A 325 -1.92 27.43 17.54
C LYS A 325 -1.01 26.21 17.70
N ALA A 326 -1.10 25.50 18.82
CA ALA A 326 -0.30 24.30 19.07
C ALA A 326 -0.62 23.18 18.06
N PHE A 327 -1.91 22.98 17.72
CA PHE A 327 -2.34 22.01 16.72
C PHE A 327 -1.75 22.29 15.34
N MET A 328 -1.71 23.57 14.94
CA MET A 328 -1.13 23.97 13.66
C MET A 328 0.40 23.89 13.62
N ALA A 329 1.07 24.05 14.77
CA ALA A 329 2.54 24.02 14.89
C ALA A 329 3.14 22.60 14.99
N VAL A 330 2.36 21.61 15.43
CA VAL A 330 2.82 20.22 15.57
C VAL A 330 3.01 19.55 14.19
N HIS A 331 4.00 18.67 14.08
CA HIS A 331 4.23 17.87 12.89
C HIS A 331 3.30 16.65 12.90
N TRP A 332 2.70 16.30 11.75
CA TRP A 332 1.75 15.19 11.63
C TRP A 332 2.28 14.09 10.72
N LYS A 333 2.05 12.82 11.07
CA LYS A 333 2.25 11.67 10.15
C LYS A 333 1.14 11.60 9.08
N GLY A 334 -0.04 12.15 9.39
CA GLY A 334 -1.14 12.40 8.48
C GLY A 334 -2.10 13.38 9.14
N LYS A 335 -2.11 14.63 8.66
CA LYS A 335 -2.85 15.71 9.30
C LYS A 335 -4.34 15.57 8.96
N PRO A 336 -5.27 15.64 9.92
CA PRO A 336 -6.69 15.59 9.62
C PRO A 336 -7.12 16.86 8.86
N SER A 337 -7.40 16.72 7.56
CA SER A 337 -7.72 17.84 6.67
C SER A 337 -8.93 18.64 7.18
N GLY A 338 -10.00 17.97 7.59
CA GLY A 338 -11.19 18.62 8.15
C GLY A 338 -10.89 19.49 9.37
N LEU A 339 -10.21 18.96 10.39
CA LEU A 339 -9.82 19.75 11.59
C LEU A 339 -8.80 20.85 11.29
N THR A 340 -7.99 20.69 10.23
CA THR A 340 -7.06 21.73 9.78
C THR A 340 -7.81 22.90 9.19
N LEU A 341 -8.76 22.63 8.30
CA LEU A 341 -9.63 23.64 7.69
C LEU A 341 -10.50 24.31 8.76
N LEU A 342 -11.03 23.54 9.72
CA LEU A 342 -11.74 24.10 10.87
C LEU A 342 -10.83 25.02 11.71
N CYS A 343 -9.60 24.61 12.01
CA CYS A 343 -8.63 25.46 12.72
C CYS A 343 -8.32 26.77 11.99
N GLN A 344 -8.12 26.70 10.68
CA GLN A 344 -7.86 27.87 9.84
C GLN A 344 -9.06 28.82 9.86
N LEU A 345 -10.26 28.30 9.58
CA LEU A 345 -11.50 29.08 9.62
C LEU A 345 -11.73 29.76 10.99
N LEU A 346 -11.50 29.06 12.10
CA LEU A 346 -11.69 29.60 13.45
C LEU A 346 -10.56 30.57 13.89
N SER A 347 -9.40 30.52 13.24
CA SER A 347 -8.27 31.41 13.55
C SER A 347 -8.32 32.69 12.71
N ASP A 348 -8.69 32.57 11.44
CA ASP A 348 -8.66 33.66 10.46
C ASP A 348 -10.04 34.32 10.29
N GLY A 349 -11.12 33.67 10.77
CA GLY A 349 -12.51 34.14 10.70
C GLY A 349 -13.16 33.99 9.33
N ASN A 350 -12.37 33.72 8.29
CA ASN A 350 -12.83 33.39 6.95
C ASN A 350 -11.99 32.25 6.35
N LEU A 351 -12.56 31.52 5.40
CA LEU A 351 -11.84 30.48 4.66
C LEU A 351 -12.41 30.34 3.25
N VAL A 352 -11.51 30.39 2.27
CA VAL A 352 -11.76 29.99 0.89
C VAL A 352 -11.05 28.63 0.71
N PRO A 353 -11.78 27.52 0.47
CA PRO A 353 -11.15 26.24 0.16
C PRO A 353 -10.30 26.35 -1.11
N GLU A 354 -9.10 25.76 -1.10
CA GLU A 354 -8.20 25.77 -2.26
C GLU A 354 -8.58 24.70 -3.29
N ALA A 355 -9.12 23.58 -2.83
CA ALA A 355 -9.67 22.51 -3.67
C ALA A 355 -11.16 22.27 -3.39
N ASP A 356 -11.89 21.78 -4.40
CA ASP A 356 -13.31 21.43 -4.26
C ASP A 356 -13.56 20.42 -3.12
N THR A 357 -12.63 19.48 -2.94
CA THR A 357 -12.68 18.44 -1.90
C THR A 357 -12.46 18.98 -0.50
N ASP A 358 -11.79 20.14 -0.33
CA ASP A 358 -11.59 20.78 0.97
C ASP A 358 -12.90 21.29 1.54
N GLY A 359 -13.79 21.80 0.67
CA GLY A 359 -15.14 22.17 1.06
C GLY A 359 -15.91 21.01 1.68
N ASP A 360 -15.83 19.82 1.07
CA ASP A 360 -16.50 18.62 1.56
C ASP A 360 -15.89 18.11 2.87
N TYR A 361 -14.56 18.22 3.05
CA TYR A 361 -13.90 17.88 4.31
C TYR A 361 -14.28 18.81 5.46
N LEU A 362 -14.41 20.12 5.18
CA LEU A 362 -14.82 21.10 6.17
C LEU A 362 -16.29 20.93 6.56
N GLU A 363 -17.21 20.82 5.59
CA GLU A 363 -18.64 20.61 5.86
C GLU A 363 -18.86 19.33 6.68
N ALA A 364 -18.11 18.26 6.42
CA ALA A 364 -18.16 17.04 7.23
C ALA A 364 -17.76 17.24 8.71
N GLU A 365 -16.89 18.21 9.02
CA GLU A 365 -16.63 18.60 10.42
C GLU A 365 -17.75 19.49 10.97
N LEU A 366 -18.27 20.43 10.16
CA LEU A 366 -19.34 21.34 10.58
C LEU A 366 -20.66 20.61 10.87
N ASP A 367 -21.00 19.57 10.12
CA ASP A 367 -22.21 18.74 10.25
C ASP A 367 -22.14 17.70 11.39
N HIS A 368 -20.94 17.42 11.89
CA HIS A 368 -20.75 16.39 12.90
C HIS A 368 -21.52 16.57 14.23
N PRO A 369 -21.83 17.78 14.75
CA PRO A 369 -22.70 17.93 15.92
C PRO A 369 -24.20 17.72 15.60
N ASP A 370 -24.64 17.89 14.35
CA ASP A 370 -26.05 17.78 13.97
C ASP A 370 -26.52 16.33 13.77
N LYS A 371 -25.59 15.37 13.66
CA LYS A 371 -25.92 13.92 13.54
C LYS A 371 -26.61 13.32 14.78
N GLY A 372 -26.71 14.05 15.89
CA GLY A 372 -27.37 13.62 17.11
C GLY A 372 -28.84 14.06 17.27
N HIS A 373 -29.38 14.95 16.42
CA HIS A 373 -30.75 15.45 16.54
C HIS A 373 -31.56 15.23 15.25
N PRO A 374 -32.56 14.31 15.24
CA PRO A 374 -33.28 13.92 14.02
C PRO A 374 -34.08 15.07 13.35
N ASP A 375 -34.36 16.15 14.08
CA ASP A 375 -35.20 17.27 13.61
C ASP A 375 -34.45 18.57 13.27
N ARG A 376 -33.10 18.58 13.32
CA ARG A 376 -32.30 19.74 12.90
C ARG A 376 -31.48 19.41 11.66
N ARG A 377 -32.08 19.63 10.48
CA ARG A 377 -31.27 19.91 9.29
C ARG A 377 -30.65 21.28 9.50
N ALA A 378 -29.32 21.39 9.46
CA ALA A 378 -28.65 22.69 9.33
C ALA A 378 -29.34 23.47 8.21
N LYS A 379 -29.77 24.70 8.49
CA LYS A 379 -30.30 25.59 7.44
C LYS A 379 -29.22 25.70 6.36
N ASP A 380 -29.60 25.64 5.08
CA ASP A 380 -28.69 25.59 3.93
C ASP A 380 -27.41 26.44 4.10
N GLY A 381 -26.32 25.81 4.56
CA GLY A 381 -25.02 26.46 4.75
C GLY A 381 -24.83 27.29 6.02
N GLN A 382 -25.59 27.10 7.10
CA GLN A 382 -25.35 27.76 8.39
C GLN A 382 -25.28 26.74 9.53
N TRP A 383 -24.18 26.77 10.29
CA TRP A 383 -23.90 25.85 11.40
C TRP A 383 -23.70 26.61 12.71
N ASN A 384 -24.23 26.06 13.80
CA ASN A 384 -23.94 26.52 15.16
C ASN A 384 -23.10 25.46 15.85
N LEU A 385 -21.82 25.74 16.05
CA LEU A 385 -20.85 24.77 16.56
C LEU A 385 -20.80 24.73 18.09
N GLY A 386 -21.67 25.47 18.78
CA GLY A 386 -21.56 25.70 20.21
C GLY A 386 -20.41 26.66 20.56
N HIS A 387 -20.21 26.91 21.86
CA HIS A 387 -19.12 27.77 22.37
C HIS A 387 -19.04 29.18 21.76
N GLY A 388 -20.20 29.71 21.35
CA GLY A 388 -20.30 31.04 20.74
C GLY A 388 -19.97 31.12 19.25
N TRP A 389 -19.62 30.00 18.59
CA TRP A 389 -19.27 29.97 17.18
C TRP A 389 -20.47 29.73 16.26
N THR A 390 -20.64 30.61 15.29
CA THR A 390 -21.57 30.45 14.16
C THR A 390 -20.78 30.47 12.87
N VAL A 391 -20.99 29.48 11.99
CA VAL A 391 -20.35 29.41 10.67
C VAL A 391 -21.41 29.57 9.59
N VAL A 392 -21.14 30.40 8.60
CA VAL A 392 -22.00 30.62 7.43
C VAL A 392 -21.20 30.36 6.16
N ARG A 393 -21.77 29.58 5.24
CA ARG A 393 -21.30 29.39 3.88
C ARG A 393 -21.92 30.47 3.00
N GLU A 394 -21.08 31.35 2.50
CA GLU A 394 -21.43 32.35 1.50
C GLU A 394 -21.21 31.74 0.11
N ARG A 395 -22.11 32.05 -0.84
CA ARG A 395 -21.89 31.74 -2.25
C ARG A 395 -21.29 32.98 -2.90
N ALA A 396 -20.01 32.91 -3.28
CA ALA A 396 -19.41 33.93 -4.10
C ALA A 396 -19.85 33.78 -5.57
N ASP A 397 -19.85 34.88 -6.32
CA ASP A 397 -20.10 34.85 -7.77
C ASP A 397 -19.09 33.92 -8.45
N GLY A 398 -19.59 32.95 -9.21
CA GLY A 398 -18.76 31.92 -9.87
C GLY A 398 -18.82 30.52 -9.24
N GLY A 399 -19.65 30.31 -8.20
CA GLY A 399 -19.89 28.98 -7.63
C GLY A 399 -18.84 28.50 -6.63
N VAL A 400 -17.90 29.37 -6.25
CA VAL A 400 -16.89 29.11 -5.23
C VAL A 400 -17.54 29.16 -3.84
N ARG A 401 -17.30 28.13 -3.02
CA ARG A 401 -17.78 28.07 -1.63
C ARG A 401 -16.87 28.90 -0.74
N THR A 402 -17.41 29.87 -0.01
CA THR A 402 -16.67 30.64 1.01
C THR A 402 -17.29 30.42 2.38
N TYR A 403 -16.48 30.38 3.43
CA TYR A 403 -16.94 30.19 4.80
C TYR A 403 -16.52 31.37 5.66
N ARG A 404 -17.44 31.81 6.52
CA ARG A 404 -17.20 32.84 7.53
C ARG A 404 -17.55 32.27 8.91
N ALA A 405 -16.65 32.44 9.87
CA ALA A 405 -16.87 32.07 11.25
C ALA A 405 -16.98 33.33 12.11
N GLU A 406 -18.09 33.46 12.81
CA GLU A 406 -18.35 34.53 13.77
C GLU A 406 -18.36 33.92 15.18
N SER A 407 -17.50 34.43 16.06
CA SER A 407 -17.61 34.17 17.48
C SER A 407 -18.44 35.28 18.12
N LYS A 408 -19.47 34.95 18.90
CA LYS A 408 -20.05 35.92 19.84
C LYS A 408 -18.95 36.31 20.82
N SER A 409 -18.41 37.52 20.69
CA SER A 409 -17.51 38.09 21.68
C SER A 409 -18.22 38.06 23.03
N VAL A 410 -17.72 37.24 23.94
CA VAL A 410 -17.96 37.45 25.37
C VAL A 410 -16.87 38.46 25.76
N ASP A 411 -17.25 39.72 25.88
CA ASP A 411 -16.48 40.70 26.66
C ASP A 411 -16.22 40.17 28.07
#